data_AF-A0A9X8VGA3-F1
#
_entry.id   AF-A0A9X8VGA3-F1
#
_cell.length_a   1.000
_cell.length_b   1.000
_cell.length_c   1.000
_cell.angle_alpha   90.00
_cell.angle_beta   90.00
_cell.angle_gamma   90.00
#
_symmetry.space_group_name_H-M   'P 1'
#
loop_
_entity.id
_entity.type
_entity.pdbx_description
1 polymer ?
#
loop_
_entity_poly.entity_id
_entity_poly.type
_entity_poly.pdbx_seq_one_letter_code
_entity_poly.pdbx_strand_id
1 'polypeptide(L)' 'ASFEVGSDQREEVNLSAKEQIGQLAAGLVEDGDIIVLDTGTTTLQIARHLRQRRNLTVVTNDFMIAKSLEDVES' A
#
# COMPACT_ATOMS: atom_id res chain seq x y z
N ALA A 1 27.24 3.91 -10.48
CA ALA A 1 25.94 4.11 -9.84
C ALA A 1 25.51 2.77 -9.24
N SER A 2 25.33 2.69 -7.92
CA SER A 2 24.72 1.50 -7.33
C SER A 2 23.25 1.53 -7.69
N PHE A 3 22.80 0.56 -8.48
CA PHE A 3 21.37 0.33 -8.68
C PHE A 3 20.76 -0.02 -7.32
N GLU A 4 19.62 0.58 -6.98
CA GLU A 4 18.87 0.11 -5.82
C GLU A 4 18.47 -1.36 -6.03
N VAL A 5 18.40 -2.10 -4.93
CA VAL A 5 17.85 -3.46 -4.91
C VAL A 5 16.45 -3.42 -5.53
N GLY A 6 16.15 -4.40 -6.39
CA GLY A 6 14.86 -4.48 -7.08
C GLY A 6 13.68 -4.45 -6.09
N SER A 7 12.57 -3.84 -6.51
CA SER A 7 11.34 -3.70 -5.70
C SER A 7 10.88 -5.03 -5.11
N ASP A 8 10.95 -6.09 -5.90
CA ASP A 8 10.49 -7.44 -5.53
C ASP A 8 11.32 -7.98 -4.36
N GLN A 9 12.63 -7.78 -4.41
CA GLN A 9 13.53 -8.20 -3.34
C GLN A 9 13.40 -7.31 -2.10
N ARG A 10 13.09 -6.02 -2.28
CA ARG A 10 12.76 -5.15 -1.15
C ARG A 10 11.43 -5.56 -0.51
N GLU A 11 10.46 -6.07 -1.25
CA GLU A 11 9.17 -6.52 -0.72
C GLU A 11 9.35 -7.63 0.31
N GLU A 12 10.21 -8.61 0.01
CA GLU A 12 10.49 -9.75 0.88
C GLU A 12 11.25 -9.36 2.15
N VAL A 13 12.17 -8.40 2.05
CA VAL A 13 12.95 -7.94 3.20
C VAL A 13 12.04 -7.25 4.21
N ASN A 14 12.08 -7.74 5.46
CA ASN A 14 11.27 -7.25 6.59
C ASN A 14 9.76 -7.30 6.32
N LEU A 15 9.29 -8.23 5.50
CA LEU A 15 7.88 -8.34 5.12
C LEU A 15 6.93 -8.30 6.33
N SER A 16 7.18 -9.13 7.36
CA SER A 16 6.33 -9.18 8.56
C SER A 16 6.24 -7.83 9.29
N ALA A 17 7.34 -7.08 9.39
CA ALA A 17 7.31 -5.75 10.01
C ALA A 17 6.53 -4.75 9.14
N LYS A 18 6.62 -4.85 7.82
CA LYS A 18 5.87 -4.01 6.88
C LYS A 18 4.38 -4.32 6.91
N GLU A 19 4.00 -5.58 7.04
CA GLU A 19 2.60 -6.00 7.23
C GLU A 19 2.03 -5.42 8.53
N GLN A 20 2.77 -5.49 9.64
CA GLN A 20 2.34 -4.90 10.91
C GLN A 20 2.17 -3.37 10.81
N ILE A 21 3.11 -2.68 10.17
CA ILE A 21 2.99 -1.24 9.90
C ILE A 21 1.77 -0.98 8.99
N GLY A 22 1.61 -1.78 7.94
CA GLY A 22 0.51 -1.71 6.99
C GLY A 22 -0.85 -1.79 7.67
N GLN A 23 -1.03 -2.80 8.52
CA GLN A 23 -2.24 -3.03 9.28
C GLN A 23 -2.55 -1.88 10.24
N LEU A 24 -1.54 -1.43 11.01
CA LEU A 24 -1.72 -0.33 11.97
C LEU A 24 -2.09 0.97 11.27
N ALA A 25 -1.37 1.32 10.19
CA ALA A 25 -1.63 2.54 9.43
C ALA A 25 -2.99 2.51 8.74
N ALA A 26 -3.37 1.39 8.12
CA ALA A 26 -4.70 1.22 7.53
C ALA A 26 -5.82 1.30 8.58
N GLY A 27 -5.54 0.97 9.84
CA GLY A 27 -6.44 1.13 10.97
C GLY A 27 -6.77 2.59 11.31
N LEU A 28 -5.89 3.53 10.95
CA LEU A 28 -6.07 4.97 11.19
C LEU A 28 -6.91 5.67 10.11
N VAL A 29 -7.13 5.02 8.96
CA VAL A 29 -7.93 5.56 7.85
C VAL A 29 -9.40 5.26 8.09
N GLU A 30 -10.26 6.24 7.86
CA GLU A 30 -11.72 6.10 7.98
C GLU A 30 -12.40 6.01 6.61
N ASP A 31 -13.67 5.56 6.61
CA ASP A 31 -14.47 5.55 5.38
C ASP A 31 -14.72 7.00 4.91
N GLY A 32 -14.53 7.27 3.62
CA GLY A 32 -14.71 8.61 3.05
C GLY A 32 -13.45 9.49 3.04
N ASP A 33 -12.34 9.02 3.61
CA ASP A 33 -11.09 9.79 3.62
C ASP A 33 -10.51 10.02 2.22
N ILE A 34 -9.67 11.05 2.10
CA ILE A 34 -8.83 11.31 0.95
C ILE A 34 -7.38 11.27 1.42
N ILE A 35 -6.62 10.28 0.97
CA ILE A 35 -5.24 10.05 1.42
C ILE A 35 -4.26 10.00 0.25
N VAL A 36 -3.00 10.29 0.54
CA VAL A 36 -1.89 10.13 -0.41
C VAL A 36 -1.05 8.94 0.02
N LEU A 37 -0.76 8.03 -0.91
CA LEU A 37 0.18 6.93 -0.72
C LEU A 37 1.34 7.07 -1.72
N ASP A 38 2.55 7.23 -1.19
CA ASP A 38 3.77 7.32 -2.00
C ASP A 38 4.33 5.93 -2.37
N THR A 39 5.31 5.90 -3.27
CA THR A 39 6.01 4.68 -3.69
C THR A 39 6.71 4.00 -2.50
N GLY A 40 6.53 2.69 -2.37
CA GLY A 40 7.31 1.90 -1.42
C GLY A 40 6.67 0.57 -1.02
N THR A 41 7.53 -0.41 -0.74
CA THR A 41 7.11 -1.77 -0.36
C THR A 41 6.36 -1.82 0.98
N THR A 42 6.60 -0.87 1.88
CA THR A 42 5.81 -0.70 3.12
C THR A 42 4.44 -0.11 2.80
N THR A 43 4.38 0.93 1.95
CA THR A 43 3.13 1.56 1.53
C THR A 43 2.23 0.58 0.78
N LEU A 44 2.81 -0.37 0.05
CA LEU A 44 2.08 -1.46 -0.58
C LEU A 44 1.35 -2.35 0.44
N GLN A 45 1.94 -2.59 1.62
CA GLN A 45 1.22 -3.31 2.67
C GLN A 45 0.06 -2.48 3.23
N ILE A 46 0.22 -1.15 3.36
CA ILE A 46 -0.89 -0.26 3.74
C ILE A 46 -2.04 -0.41 2.73
N ALA A 47 -1.74 -0.28 1.44
CA ALA A 47 -2.72 -0.36 0.36
C ALA A 47 -3.49 -1.71 0.37
N ARG A 48 -2.78 -2.83 0.56
CA ARG A 48 -3.41 -4.16 0.67
C ARG A 48 -4.44 -4.25 1.81
N HIS A 49 -4.23 -3.54 2.91
CA HIS A 49 -5.16 -3.51 4.05
C HIS A 49 -6.29 -2.47 3.92
N LEU A 50 -6.20 -1.54 2.97
CA LEU A 50 -7.22 -0.52 2.75
C LEU A 50 -8.40 -0.98 1.89
N ARG A 51 -8.33 -2.17 1.27
CA ARG A 51 -9.37 -2.71 0.39
C ARG A 51 -10.75 -2.88 1.05
N GLN A 52 -10.81 -2.87 2.38
CA GLN A 52 -12.07 -2.99 3.14
C GLN A 52 -12.73 -1.63 3.43
N ARG A 53 -12.03 -0.51 3.15
CA ARG A 53 -12.54 0.85 3.38
C ARG A 53 -13.51 1.24 2.28
N ARG A 54 -14.57 1.95 2.64
CA ARG A 54 -15.59 2.42 1.71
C ARG A 54 -15.37 3.88 1.38
N ASN A 55 -15.68 4.25 0.14
CA ASN A 55 -15.61 5.63 -0.35
C ASN A 55 -14.24 6.29 -0.12
N LEU A 56 -13.17 5.50 -0.09
CA LEU A 56 -11.80 5.98 0.10
C LEU A 56 -11.24 6.49 -1.23
N THR A 57 -10.73 7.72 -1.25
CA THR A 57 -9.98 8.24 -2.41
C THR A 57 -8.49 8.15 -2.11
N VAL A 58 -7.75 7.42 -2.94
CA VAL A 58 -6.28 7.31 -2.82
C VAL A 58 -5.62 8.01 -4.00
N VAL A 59 -4.73 8.95 -3.71
CA VAL A 59 -3.83 9.55 -4.68
C VAL A 59 -2.47 8.87 -4.56
N THR A 60 -1.98 8.28 -5.64
CA THR A 60 -0.67 7.61 -5.67
C THR A 60 0.06 7.85 -6.99
N ASN A 61 1.38 7.88 -6.92
CA ASN A 61 2.31 7.91 -8.05
C ASN A 61 2.83 6.51 -8.43
N ASP A 62 2.35 5.45 -7.77
CA ASP A 62 2.85 4.08 -7.92
C ASP A 62 1.79 3.15 -8.53
N PHE A 63 2.15 2.50 -9.63
CA PHE A 63 1.26 1.60 -10.36
C PHE A 63 0.91 0.34 -9.55
N MET A 64 1.83 -0.20 -8.76
CA MET A 64 1.58 -1.40 -7.95
C MET A 64 0.63 -1.09 -6.80
N ILE A 65 0.74 0.10 -6.20
CA ILE A 65 -0.23 0.60 -5.22
C ILE A 65 -1.62 0.69 -5.86
N ALA A 66 -1.73 1.40 -6.99
CA ALA A 66 -3.00 1.57 -7.69
C ALA A 66 -3.64 0.23 -8.04
N LYS A 67 -2.86 -0.70 -8.61
CA LYS A 67 -3.31 -2.06 -8.94
C LYS A 67 -3.75 -2.86 -7.72
N SER A 68 -3.09 -2.69 -6.57
CA SER A 68 -3.46 -3.42 -5.34
C SER A 68 -4.82 -3.00 -4.76
N LEU A 69 -5.24 -1.77 -5.06
CA LEU A 69 -6.49 -1.16 -4.63
C LEU A 69 -7.62 -1.30 -5.66
N GLU A 70 -7.30 -1.78 -6.87
CA GLU A 70 -8.29 -2.01 -7.92
C GLU A 70 -9.30 -3.08 -7.45
N ASP A 71 -10.58 -2.77 -7.60
CA ASP A 71 -11.64 -3.73 -7.34
C ASP A 71 -11.60 -4.82 -8.42
N VAL A 72 -11.45 -6.07 -7.98
CA VAL A 72 -11.74 -7.21 -8.86
C VAL A 72 -13.25 -7.37 -8.79
N GLU A 73 -13.97 -6.75 -9.73
CA GLU A 73 -15.38 -7.06 -9.91
C GLU A 73 -15.54 -8.59 -10.04
N SER A 74 -16.31 -9.18 -9.13
CA SER A 74 -16.69 -10.59 -9.15
C SER A 74 -18.12 -10.73 -9.65
#